data_AF-A0A410YFX3-F1
#
_entry.id   AF-A0A410YFX3-F1
#
_cell.length_a   1.000
_cell.length_b   1.000
_cell.length_c   1.000
_cell.angle_alpha   90.00
_cell.angle_beta   90.00
_cell.angle_gamma   90.00
#
_symmetry.space_group_name_H-M   'P 1'
#
loop_
_entity.id
_entity.type
_entity.pdbx_description
1 polymer ?
#
loop_
_entity_poly.entity_id
_entity_poly.type
_entity_poly.pdbx_seq_one_letter_code
_entity_poly.pdbx_strand_id
1 'polypeptide(L)'
;MTEVATRLGGVKRRVESLPTPPGNSVLGRIDALTTPFNTSEMVQMYLAVAIDNLWTLHRYVRKVKEIPMVAAYSLIRSAVESTSYGIWILNGYGNDVRAQRSLRVTLNDFQQHAALQNAFGSYEFDVPDLEQMIRDANTKLRGLQTEAIDDQLQSTGIINAVDGFVGERRFFSGIQVWRATSGLSHASQLALSVLLERAPDGTRTSRMTFVAGFALTAIENIEHLLDRVVELSQPFPTKRSESVRSD
;
A
#
# COMPACT_ATOMS: atom_id res chain seq x y z
N MET A 1 14.48 -3.37 -17.22
CA MET A 1 13.49 -4.41 -16.82
C MET A 1 14.09 -5.62 -16.12
N THR A 2 15.35 -6.03 -16.40
CA THR A 2 16.01 -7.12 -15.64
C THR A 2 16.17 -6.81 -14.15
N GLU A 3 16.56 -5.58 -13.81
CA GLU A 3 16.66 -5.12 -12.42
C GLU A 3 15.31 -5.22 -11.69
N VAL A 4 14.25 -4.67 -12.30
CA VAL A 4 12.85 -4.74 -11.82
C VAL A 4 12.47 -6.19 -11.51
N ALA A 5 12.70 -7.12 -12.45
CA ALA A 5 12.36 -8.53 -12.26
C ALA A 5 13.13 -9.17 -11.10
N THR A 6 14.41 -8.85 -10.96
CA THR A 6 15.29 -9.42 -9.94
C THR A 6 14.86 -8.97 -8.54
N ARG A 7 14.67 -7.65 -8.34
CA ARG A 7 14.20 -7.09 -7.07
C ARG A 7 12.79 -7.57 -6.73
N LEU A 8 11.88 -7.54 -7.71
CA LEU A 8 10.50 -7.97 -7.52
C LEU A 8 10.42 -9.46 -7.11
N GLY A 9 11.26 -10.32 -7.69
CA GLY A 9 11.35 -11.72 -7.31
C GLY A 9 11.86 -11.92 -5.88
N GLY A 10 12.79 -11.06 -5.44
CA GLY A 10 13.28 -11.04 -4.06
C GLY A 10 12.19 -10.66 -3.05
N VAL A 11 11.50 -9.53 -3.27
CA VAL A 11 10.45 -9.06 -2.36
C VAL A 11 9.26 -10.01 -2.32
N LYS A 12 8.85 -10.59 -3.45
CA LYS A 12 7.73 -11.55 -3.49
C LYS A 12 7.98 -12.73 -2.56
N ARG A 13 9.16 -13.35 -2.63
CA ARG A 13 9.53 -14.46 -1.74
C ARG A 13 9.53 -14.06 -0.27
N ARG A 14 10.03 -12.86 0.04
CA ARG A 14 10.04 -12.34 1.42
C ARG A 14 8.61 -12.16 1.95
N VAL A 15 7.72 -11.56 1.15
CA VAL A 15 6.30 -11.37 1.52
C VAL A 15 5.60 -12.70 1.76
N GLU A 16 5.79 -13.69 0.88
CA GLU A 16 5.21 -15.04 1.03
C GLU A 16 5.72 -15.79 2.27
N SER A 17 6.86 -15.37 2.83
CA SER A 17 7.45 -15.95 4.04
C SER A 17 7.14 -15.18 5.33
N LEU A 18 6.36 -14.10 5.26
CA LEU A 18 6.04 -13.30 6.45
C LEU A 18 5.21 -14.12 7.43
N PRO A 19 5.66 -14.26 8.70
CA PRO A 19 4.84 -14.89 9.72
C PRO A 19 3.71 -13.96 10.17
N THR A 20 2.67 -14.52 10.77
CA THR A 20 1.70 -13.74 11.53
C THR A 20 2.43 -12.98 12.65
N PRO A 21 2.22 -11.66 12.80
CA PRO A 21 2.89 -10.90 13.85
C PRO A 21 2.55 -11.44 15.24
N PRO A 22 3.53 -11.66 16.11
CA PRO A 22 3.25 -12.16 17.45
C PRO A 22 2.58 -11.05 18.28
N GLY A 23 1.68 -11.40 19.21
CA GLY A 23 0.95 -10.43 20.03
C GLY A 23 1.84 -9.53 20.91
N ASN A 24 3.08 -9.96 21.18
CA ASN A 24 4.11 -9.17 21.86
C ASN A 24 5.02 -8.38 20.89
N SER A 25 4.58 -8.08 19.66
CA SER A 25 5.24 -7.14 18.75
C SER A 25 4.48 -5.81 18.68
N VAL A 26 5.03 -4.80 18.00
CA VAL A 26 4.30 -3.56 17.74
C VAL A 26 3.08 -3.83 16.86
N LEU A 27 3.27 -4.57 15.76
CA LEU A 27 2.20 -4.85 14.81
C LEU A 27 1.10 -5.73 15.43
N GLY A 28 1.46 -6.73 16.22
CA GLY A 28 0.48 -7.54 16.96
C GLY A 28 -0.32 -6.73 18.00
N ARG A 29 0.28 -5.71 18.63
CA ARG A 29 -0.47 -4.79 19.50
C ARG A 29 -1.42 -3.88 18.72
N ILE A 30 -1.06 -3.49 17.50
CA ILE A 30 -1.96 -2.69 16.63
C ILE A 30 -3.13 -3.56 16.18
N ASP A 31 -2.90 -4.82 15.81
CA ASP A 31 -3.98 -5.75 15.45
C ASP A 31 -4.98 -5.94 16.58
N ALA A 32 -4.51 -6.03 17.84
CA ALA A 32 -5.39 -6.08 19.00
C ALA A 32 -6.26 -4.82 19.18
N LEU A 33 -5.78 -3.65 18.73
CA LEU A 33 -6.55 -2.39 18.75
C LEU A 33 -7.55 -2.29 17.59
N THR A 34 -7.26 -2.93 16.46
CA THR A 34 -8.10 -2.84 15.26
C THR A 34 -8.96 -4.07 15.02
N THR A 35 -8.89 -5.10 15.86
CA THR A 35 -9.70 -6.33 15.77
C THR A 35 -11.20 -5.99 15.63
N PRO A 36 -11.94 -6.58 14.67
CA PRO A 36 -11.52 -7.67 13.76
C PRO A 36 -10.79 -7.22 12.48
N PHE A 37 -10.60 -5.91 12.27
CA PHE A 37 -9.95 -5.32 11.10
C PHE A 37 -8.42 -5.27 11.26
N ASN A 38 -7.78 -6.44 11.31
CA ASN A 38 -6.35 -6.55 11.60
C ASN A 38 -5.50 -5.71 10.64
N THR A 39 -4.66 -4.84 11.21
CA THR A 39 -3.80 -3.94 10.43
C THR A 39 -2.73 -4.72 9.66
N SER A 40 -2.21 -5.80 10.23
CA SER A 40 -1.24 -6.67 9.58
C SER A 40 -1.78 -7.28 8.29
N GLU A 41 -3.01 -7.78 8.31
CA GLU A 41 -3.68 -8.34 7.15
C GLU A 41 -3.93 -7.29 6.06
N MET A 42 -4.42 -6.12 6.45
CA MET A 42 -4.61 -4.99 5.53
C MET A 42 -3.30 -4.60 4.83
N VAL A 43 -2.21 -4.48 5.58
CA VAL A 43 -0.90 -4.12 5.00
C VAL A 43 -0.35 -5.24 4.09
N GLN A 44 -0.54 -6.51 4.47
CA GLN A 44 -0.19 -7.64 3.62
C GLN A 44 -0.98 -7.62 2.30
N MET A 45 -2.26 -7.23 2.34
CA MET A 45 -3.07 -7.08 1.13
C MET A 45 -2.53 -5.97 0.23
N TYR A 46 -2.11 -4.82 0.77
CA TYR A 46 -1.45 -3.77 -0.03
C TYR A 46 -0.16 -4.25 -0.70
N LEU A 47 0.66 -5.04 0.01
CA LEU A 47 1.83 -5.67 -0.58
C LEU A 47 1.44 -6.64 -1.70
N ALA A 48 0.42 -7.47 -1.49
CA ALA A 48 -0.06 -8.44 -2.47
C ALA A 48 -0.56 -7.75 -3.75
N VAL A 49 -1.40 -6.71 -3.62
CA VAL A 49 -1.90 -5.90 -4.74
C VAL A 49 -0.75 -5.30 -5.55
N ALA A 50 0.23 -4.69 -4.87
CA ALA A 50 1.36 -4.07 -5.55
C ALA A 50 2.25 -5.08 -6.28
N ILE A 51 2.54 -6.20 -5.63
CA ILE A 51 3.32 -7.28 -6.22
C ILE A 51 2.60 -7.86 -7.43
N ASP A 52 1.30 -8.15 -7.32
CA ASP A 52 0.53 -8.75 -8.42
C ASP A 52 0.49 -7.83 -9.66
N ASN A 53 0.26 -6.53 -9.47
CA ASN A 53 0.28 -5.55 -10.55
C ASN A 53 1.64 -5.50 -11.26
N LEU A 54 2.74 -5.41 -10.52
CA LEU A 54 4.08 -5.36 -11.11
C LEU A 54 4.49 -6.71 -11.72
N TRP A 55 4.06 -7.84 -11.12
CA TRP A 55 4.34 -9.17 -11.64
C TRP A 55 3.59 -9.43 -12.94
N THR A 56 2.36 -8.94 -13.04
CA THR A 56 1.55 -8.97 -14.26
C THR A 56 2.24 -8.19 -15.37
N LEU A 57 2.69 -6.95 -15.10
CA LEU A 57 3.47 -6.17 -16.07
C LEU A 57 4.73 -6.91 -16.51
N HIS A 58 5.50 -7.46 -15.55
CA HIS A 58 6.71 -8.21 -15.85
C HIS A 58 6.43 -9.43 -16.74
N ARG A 59 5.43 -10.24 -16.39
CA ARG A 59 5.03 -11.43 -17.15
C ARG A 59 4.60 -11.08 -18.57
N TYR A 60 3.80 -10.01 -18.72
CA TYR A 60 3.35 -9.53 -20.02
C TYR A 60 4.56 -9.14 -20.89
N VAL A 61 5.41 -8.23 -20.42
CA VAL A 61 6.58 -7.75 -21.18
C VAL A 61 7.53 -8.91 -21.52
N ARG A 62 7.71 -9.85 -20.59
CA ARG A 62 8.57 -11.03 -20.84
C ARG A 62 8.00 -11.93 -21.94
N LYS A 63 6.69 -12.15 -21.98
CA LYS A 63 6.02 -13.08 -22.90
C LYS A 63 5.77 -12.44 -24.27
N VAL A 64 5.21 -11.23 -24.28
CA VAL A 64 4.78 -10.52 -25.49
C VAL A 64 5.92 -9.73 -26.14
N LYS A 65 6.99 -9.43 -25.38
CA LYS A 65 8.12 -8.59 -25.83
C LYS A 65 7.72 -7.16 -26.21
N GLU A 66 6.61 -6.68 -25.65
CA GLU A 66 6.07 -5.34 -25.86
C GLU A 66 5.66 -4.71 -24.53
N ILE A 67 5.65 -3.39 -24.46
CA ILE A 67 5.13 -2.61 -23.34
C ILE A 67 3.79 -2.01 -23.76
N PRO A 68 2.68 -2.32 -23.06
CA PRO A 68 1.38 -1.76 -23.39
C PRO A 68 1.39 -0.23 -23.30
N MET A 69 0.91 0.43 -24.37
CA MET A 69 0.90 1.90 -24.51
C MET A 69 0.45 2.65 -23.24
N VAL A 70 -0.65 2.20 -22.61
CA VAL A 70 -1.23 2.86 -21.42
C VAL A 70 -1.38 1.92 -20.23
N ALA A 71 -1.70 0.63 -20.47
CA ALA A 71 -2.05 -0.29 -19.39
C ALA A 71 -0.89 -0.50 -18.38
N ALA A 72 0.37 -0.42 -18.82
CA ALA A 72 1.52 -0.52 -17.93
C ALA A 72 1.49 0.53 -16.81
N TYR A 73 1.03 1.75 -17.13
CA TYR A 73 0.98 2.85 -16.17
C TYR A 73 -0.12 2.67 -15.12
N SER A 74 -1.27 2.08 -15.49
CA SER A 74 -2.33 1.76 -14.51
C SER A 74 -1.88 0.69 -13.51
N LEU A 75 -1.13 -0.33 -13.96
CA LEU A 75 -0.56 -1.35 -13.07
C LEU A 75 0.44 -0.71 -12.09
N ILE A 76 1.33 0.15 -12.60
CA ILE A 76 2.31 0.85 -11.75
C ILE A 76 1.62 1.81 -10.78
N ARG A 77 0.60 2.55 -11.22
CA ARG A 77 -0.22 3.42 -10.36
C ARG A 77 -0.76 2.65 -9.17
N SER A 78 -1.42 1.52 -9.44
CA SER A 78 -2.03 0.70 -8.41
C SER A 78 -0.99 0.20 -7.41
N ALA A 79 0.20 -0.19 -7.88
CA ALA A 79 1.29 -0.61 -7.01
C ALA A 79 1.83 0.53 -6.11
N VAL A 80 2.02 1.73 -6.66
CA VAL A 80 2.47 2.90 -5.89
C VAL A 80 1.41 3.32 -4.88
N GLU A 81 0.14 3.38 -5.29
CA GLU A 81 -0.97 3.83 -4.44
C GLU A 81 -1.19 2.85 -3.27
N SER A 82 -1.38 1.56 -3.54
CA SER A 82 -1.58 0.54 -2.50
C SER A 82 -0.47 0.51 -1.47
N THR A 83 0.80 0.47 -1.91
CA THR A 83 1.93 0.51 -0.96
C THR A 83 2.00 1.82 -0.17
N SER A 84 1.62 2.95 -0.76
CA SER A 84 1.61 4.23 -0.05
C SER A 84 0.63 4.23 1.11
N TYR A 85 -0.54 3.60 0.98
CA TYR A 85 -1.46 3.41 2.11
C TYR A 85 -0.82 2.60 3.23
N GLY A 86 -0.21 1.46 2.92
CA GLY A 86 0.48 0.64 3.92
C GLY A 86 1.62 1.38 4.62
N ILE A 87 2.45 2.13 3.86
CA ILE A 87 3.56 2.91 4.42
C ILE A 87 3.03 4.02 5.32
N TRP A 88 1.98 4.73 4.89
CA TRP A 88 1.36 5.78 5.68
C TRP A 88 0.78 5.25 6.98
N ILE A 89 0.09 4.11 6.95
CA ILE A 89 -0.43 3.45 8.16
C ILE A 89 0.73 3.17 9.13
N LEU A 90 1.77 2.44 8.70
CA LEU A 90 2.82 1.94 9.60
C LEU A 90 3.82 3.00 10.08
N ASN A 91 3.90 4.15 9.41
CA ASN A 91 4.70 5.30 9.83
C ASN A 91 3.94 6.27 10.75
N GLY A 92 2.78 5.90 11.29
CA GLY A 92 2.16 6.61 12.40
C GLY A 92 3.06 6.62 13.64
N TYR A 93 3.06 7.71 14.41
CA TYR A 93 3.83 7.78 15.66
C TYR A 93 3.03 7.18 16.82
N GLY A 94 3.43 5.97 17.25
CA GLY A 94 2.73 5.23 18.30
C GLY A 94 1.67 4.26 17.76
N ASN A 95 1.17 3.39 18.64
CA ASN A 95 0.24 2.32 18.25
C ASN A 95 -1.15 2.88 17.94
N ASP A 96 -1.65 3.81 18.76
CA ASP A 96 -2.96 4.44 18.58
C ASP A 96 -3.06 5.17 17.23
N VAL A 97 -2.03 5.94 16.84
CA VAL A 97 -2.03 6.66 15.55
C VAL A 97 -2.07 5.68 14.38
N ARG A 98 -1.31 4.58 14.45
CA ARG A 98 -1.31 3.54 13.40
C ARG A 98 -2.66 2.85 13.33
N ALA A 99 -3.24 2.49 14.48
CA ALA A 99 -4.57 1.90 14.57
C ALA A 99 -5.64 2.83 13.99
N GLN A 100 -5.63 4.12 14.34
CA GLN A 100 -6.56 5.10 13.79
C GLN A 100 -6.41 5.22 12.27
N ARG A 101 -5.18 5.24 11.74
CA ARG A 101 -4.96 5.26 10.28
C ARG A 101 -5.55 4.03 9.59
N SER A 102 -5.37 2.83 10.15
CA SER A 102 -6.00 1.62 9.62
C SER A 102 -7.53 1.71 9.67
N LEU A 103 -8.10 2.08 10.81
CA LEU A 103 -9.56 2.21 10.98
C LEU A 103 -10.17 3.23 10.02
N ARG A 104 -9.49 4.35 9.77
CA ARG A 104 -9.89 5.34 8.76
C ARG A 104 -9.96 4.76 7.36
N VAL A 105 -8.96 3.96 6.99
CA VAL A 105 -8.93 3.33 5.67
C VAL A 105 -10.03 2.29 5.55
N THR A 106 -10.22 1.45 6.57
CA THR A 106 -11.34 0.51 6.64
C THR A 106 -12.69 1.22 6.51
N LEU A 107 -12.91 2.31 7.25
CA LEU A 107 -14.16 3.08 7.20
C LEU A 107 -14.41 3.65 5.81
N ASN A 108 -13.39 4.28 5.21
CA ASN A 108 -13.47 4.81 3.87
C ASN A 108 -13.81 3.70 2.85
N ASP A 109 -13.18 2.54 2.95
CA ASP A 109 -13.43 1.41 2.05
C ASP A 109 -14.87 0.89 2.16
N PHE A 110 -15.44 0.84 3.38
CA PHE A 110 -16.85 0.47 3.58
C PHE A 110 -17.82 1.51 3.01
N GLN A 111 -17.55 2.80 3.22
CA GLN A 111 -18.37 3.88 2.69
C GLN A 111 -18.40 3.87 1.16
N GLN A 112 -17.27 3.57 0.52
CA GLN A 112 -17.21 3.39 -0.94
C GLN A 112 -17.89 2.08 -1.38
N HIS A 113 -17.80 1.01 -0.56
CA HIS A 113 -18.44 -0.28 -0.86
C HIS A 113 -19.96 -0.25 -0.75
N ALA A 114 -20.58 0.59 0.08
CA ALA A 114 -22.04 0.71 0.13
C ALA A 114 -22.64 1.02 -1.26
N ALA A 115 -21.96 1.83 -2.07
CA ALA A 115 -22.35 2.09 -3.45
C ALA A 115 -22.17 0.87 -4.36
N LEU A 116 -21.10 0.08 -4.17
CA LEU A 116 -20.86 -1.15 -4.93
C LEU A 116 -21.85 -2.26 -4.56
N GLN A 117 -22.22 -2.39 -3.29
CA GLN A 117 -23.22 -3.35 -2.83
C GLN A 117 -24.58 -3.11 -3.50
N ASN A 118 -25.00 -1.85 -3.57
CA ASN A 118 -26.22 -1.44 -4.28
C ASN A 118 -26.16 -1.81 -5.77
N ALA A 119 -24.97 -1.77 -6.38
CA ALA A 119 -24.79 -2.04 -7.81
C ALA A 119 -24.70 -3.53 -8.16
N PHE A 120 -24.09 -4.37 -7.32
CA PHE A 120 -23.78 -5.78 -7.65
C PHE A 120 -24.62 -6.82 -6.91
N GLY A 121 -25.39 -6.43 -5.89
CA GLY A 121 -26.30 -7.32 -5.16
C GLY A 121 -25.61 -8.27 -4.17
N SER A 122 -25.91 -8.05 -2.88
CA SER A 122 -25.67 -8.91 -1.69
C SER A 122 -24.24 -9.31 -1.28
N TYR A 123 -23.95 -9.14 0.03
CA TYR A 123 -23.11 -10.00 0.90
C TYR A 123 -23.56 -9.90 2.38
N GLU A 124 -23.15 -10.87 3.22
CA GLU A 124 -23.62 -11.28 4.57
C GLU A 124 -23.49 -10.27 5.74
N PHE A 125 -22.98 -9.05 5.53
CA PHE A 125 -22.66 -8.13 6.62
C PHE A 125 -23.47 -6.83 6.53
N ASP A 126 -24.06 -6.41 7.66
CA ASP A 126 -24.74 -5.12 7.77
C ASP A 126 -23.70 -3.98 7.87
N VAL A 127 -23.65 -3.11 6.86
CA VAL A 127 -22.65 -2.03 6.78
C VAL A 127 -22.74 -1.02 7.94
N PRO A 128 -23.94 -0.51 8.30
CA PRO A 128 -24.15 0.26 9.52
C PRO A 128 -23.49 -0.32 10.78
N ASP A 129 -23.61 -1.63 11.00
CA ASP A 129 -23.02 -2.29 12.18
C ASP A 129 -21.49 -2.27 12.13
N LEU A 130 -20.90 -2.48 10.95
CA LEU A 130 -19.45 -2.42 10.76
C LEU A 130 -18.90 -1.00 10.92
N GLU A 131 -19.57 0.01 10.39
CA GLU A 131 -19.18 1.41 10.59
C GLU A 131 -19.18 1.78 12.07
N GLN A 132 -20.23 1.40 12.80
CA GLN A 132 -20.32 1.64 14.24
C GLN A 132 -19.21 0.91 15.00
N MET A 133 -18.92 -0.36 14.66
CA MET A 133 -17.79 -1.10 15.25
C MET A 133 -16.45 -0.39 15.05
N ILE A 134 -16.20 0.18 13.88
CA ILE A 134 -14.98 0.93 13.58
C ILE A 134 -14.89 2.21 14.43
N ARG A 135 -16.00 2.94 14.55
CA ARG A 135 -16.09 4.14 15.40
C ARG A 135 -15.88 3.80 16.88
N ASP A 136 -16.47 2.71 17.35
CA ASP A 136 -16.31 2.21 18.71
C ASP A 136 -14.87 1.76 19.00
N ALA A 137 -14.17 1.18 18.02
CA ALA A 137 -12.75 0.88 18.14
C ALA A 137 -11.91 2.18 18.25
N ASN A 138 -12.24 3.20 17.44
CA ASN A 138 -11.55 4.49 17.45
C ASN A 138 -11.72 5.26 18.77
N THR A 139 -12.90 5.22 19.40
CA THR A 139 -13.12 5.90 20.70
C THR A 139 -12.28 5.31 21.85
N LYS A 140 -11.79 4.08 21.69
CA LYS A 140 -10.91 3.41 22.68
C LYS A 140 -9.44 3.82 22.54
N LEU A 141 -9.07 4.48 21.44
CA LEU A 141 -7.72 4.96 21.19
C LEU A 141 -7.40 6.18 22.05
N ARG A 142 -6.16 6.31 22.50
CA ARG A 142 -5.75 7.33 23.48
C ARG A 142 -5.04 8.50 22.82
N GLY A 143 -5.39 9.71 23.25
CA GLY A 143 -4.67 10.95 22.87
C GLY A 143 -4.89 11.40 21.42
N LEU A 144 -5.95 10.93 20.77
CA LEU A 144 -6.32 11.29 19.41
C LEU A 144 -7.66 12.03 19.40
N GLN A 145 -7.87 12.85 18.37
CA GLN A 145 -9.18 13.43 18.11
C GLN A 145 -10.08 12.34 17.52
N THR A 146 -11.22 12.10 18.16
CA THR A 146 -12.16 11.05 17.74
C THR A 146 -12.74 11.37 16.37
N GLU A 147 -13.02 12.65 16.12
CA GLU A 147 -13.65 13.18 14.91
C GLU A 147 -12.75 13.06 13.68
N ALA A 148 -11.43 12.94 13.87
CA ALA A 148 -10.47 12.79 12.78
C ALA A 148 -10.65 11.48 12.00
N ILE A 149 -11.48 10.54 12.50
CA ILE A 149 -11.84 9.35 11.74
C ILE A 149 -12.72 9.65 10.52
N ASP A 150 -13.50 10.73 10.57
CA ASP A 150 -14.42 11.16 9.51
C ASP A 150 -13.77 12.05 8.44
N ASP A 151 -12.52 12.48 8.69
CA ASP A 151 -11.76 13.26 7.73
C ASP A 151 -11.53 12.46 6.44
N GLN A 152 -11.98 13.02 5.30
CA GLN A 152 -11.84 12.40 4.00
C GLN A 152 -10.37 12.05 3.69
N LEU A 153 -10.13 10.78 3.34
CA LEU A 153 -8.81 10.34 2.89
C LEU A 153 -8.53 10.86 1.48
N GLN A 154 -7.41 11.55 1.31
CA GLN A 154 -6.95 12.07 0.04
C GLN A 154 -5.71 11.29 -0.41
N SER A 155 -5.83 10.45 -1.45
CA SER A 155 -4.68 9.67 -1.98
C SER A 155 -3.46 10.55 -2.24
N THR A 156 -3.68 11.73 -2.85
CA THR A 156 -2.62 12.72 -3.09
C THR A 156 -1.87 13.12 -1.82
N GLY A 157 -2.60 13.34 -0.71
CA GLY A 157 -2.01 13.72 0.57
C GLY A 157 -1.23 12.58 1.21
N ILE A 158 -1.78 11.36 1.17
CA ILE A 158 -1.12 10.14 1.66
C ILE A 158 0.19 9.90 0.91
N ILE A 159 0.15 9.92 -0.42
CA ILE A 159 1.32 9.64 -1.26
C ILE A 159 2.40 10.72 -1.09
N ASN A 160 1.99 11.98 -0.95
CA ASN A 160 2.92 13.07 -0.67
C ASN A 160 3.59 12.91 0.72
N ALA A 161 2.85 12.47 1.73
CA ALA A 161 3.43 12.19 3.05
C ALA A 161 4.43 11.01 3.01
N VAL A 162 4.13 9.98 2.20
CA VAL A 162 4.98 8.79 2.05
C VAL A 162 6.36 9.09 1.47
N ASP A 163 6.47 10.07 0.58
CA ASP A 163 7.78 10.48 0.06
C ASP A 163 8.71 11.00 1.18
N GLY A 164 8.15 11.57 2.25
CA GLY A 164 8.92 11.94 3.45
C GLY A 164 9.39 10.75 4.30
N PHE A 165 8.75 9.58 4.19
CA PHE A 165 9.11 8.37 4.94
C PHE A 165 10.12 7.49 4.19
N VAL A 166 9.95 7.36 2.86
CA VAL A 166 10.83 6.52 2.03
C VAL A 166 12.22 7.16 1.84
N GLY A 167 12.31 8.49 1.89
CA GLY A 167 13.57 9.21 1.77
C GLY A 167 14.03 9.38 0.32
N GLU A 168 15.35 9.37 0.10
CA GLU A 168 15.93 9.55 -1.23
C GLU A 168 15.60 8.37 -2.16
N ARG A 169 15.10 8.69 -3.35
CA ARG A 169 14.79 7.72 -4.40
C ARG A 169 15.71 7.90 -5.59
N ARG A 170 15.87 6.83 -6.37
CA ARG A 170 16.84 6.83 -7.49
C ARG A 170 16.44 7.72 -8.66
N PHE A 171 15.14 7.84 -8.96
CA PHE A 171 14.67 8.50 -10.18
C PHE A 171 13.52 9.48 -9.95
N PHE A 172 12.40 8.99 -9.41
CA PHE A 172 11.17 9.76 -9.27
C PHE A 172 10.61 9.61 -7.87
N SER A 173 10.01 10.68 -7.35
CA SER A 173 9.21 10.62 -6.15
C SER A 173 7.92 9.82 -6.38
N GLY A 174 7.36 9.23 -5.34
CA GLY A 174 6.09 8.50 -5.39
C GLY A 174 4.97 9.41 -5.91
N ILE A 175 4.90 10.67 -5.46
CA ILE A 175 3.88 11.61 -5.94
C ILE A 175 4.04 11.97 -7.42
N GLN A 176 5.27 12.06 -7.93
CA GLN A 176 5.53 12.28 -9.36
C GLN A 176 5.01 11.11 -10.20
N VAL A 177 5.35 9.88 -9.80
CA VAL A 177 4.90 8.67 -10.49
C VAL A 177 3.38 8.53 -10.44
N TRP A 178 2.78 8.74 -9.27
CA TRP A 178 1.33 8.63 -9.12
C TRP A 178 0.58 9.67 -9.97
N ARG A 179 1.02 10.94 -9.98
CA ARG A 179 0.38 11.97 -10.84
C ARG A 179 0.52 11.65 -12.33
N ALA A 180 1.71 11.23 -12.76
CA ALA A 180 1.99 10.88 -14.15
C ALA A 180 1.11 9.70 -14.62
N THR A 181 1.07 8.62 -13.83
CA THR A 181 0.30 7.42 -14.14
C THR A 181 -1.22 7.65 -14.04
N SER A 182 -1.70 8.42 -13.05
CA SER A 182 -3.10 8.84 -12.95
C SER A 182 -3.56 9.62 -14.18
N GLY A 183 -2.75 10.56 -14.68
CA GLY A 183 -3.07 11.29 -15.91
C GLY A 183 -3.28 10.37 -17.11
N LEU A 184 -2.45 9.32 -17.24
CA LEU A 184 -2.57 8.33 -18.32
C LEU A 184 -3.78 7.42 -18.15
N SER A 185 -4.07 6.94 -16.93
CA SER A 185 -5.25 6.11 -16.66
C SER A 185 -6.56 6.82 -17.01
N HIS A 186 -6.59 8.15 -16.97
CA HIS A 186 -7.76 8.96 -17.33
C HIS A 186 -7.65 9.64 -18.71
N ALA A 187 -6.75 9.17 -19.58
CA ALA A 187 -6.56 9.67 -20.94
C ALA A 187 -6.32 11.20 -21.05
N SER A 188 -5.65 11.79 -20.05
CA SER A 188 -5.27 13.21 -20.09
C SER A 188 -4.40 13.49 -21.32
N GLN A 189 -4.83 14.42 -22.17
CA GLN A 189 -4.12 14.77 -23.40
C GLN A 189 -2.69 15.23 -23.12
N LEU A 190 -2.49 16.01 -22.05
CA LEU A 190 -1.18 16.46 -21.64
C LEU A 190 -0.30 15.28 -21.20
N ALA A 191 -0.82 14.40 -20.34
CA ALA A 191 -0.07 13.23 -19.88
C ALA A 191 0.32 12.31 -21.05
N LEU A 192 -0.61 12.06 -21.99
CA LEU A 192 -0.36 11.27 -23.19
C LEU A 192 0.70 11.91 -24.09
N SER A 193 0.77 13.25 -24.17
CA SER A 193 1.77 13.94 -24.98
C SER A 193 3.18 13.92 -24.35
N VAL A 194 3.26 13.96 -23.02
CA VAL A 194 4.52 14.02 -22.28
C VAL A 194 5.13 12.63 -22.10
N LEU A 195 4.30 11.63 -21.78
CA LEU A 195 4.77 10.31 -21.32
C LEU A 195 4.87 9.26 -22.43
N LEU A 196 4.14 9.46 -23.53
CA LEU A 196 4.25 8.61 -24.71
C LEU A 196 5.24 9.20 -25.71
N GLU A 197 5.85 8.33 -26.51
CA GLU A 197 6.62 8.73 -27.69
C GLU A 197 5.81 8.47 -28.95
N ARG A 198 6.10 9.21 -30.03
CA ARG A 198 5.54 8.92 -31.34
C ARG A 198 6.51 8.02 -32.10
N ALA A 199 6.02 6.88 -32.56
CA ALA A 199 6.74 6.04 -33.49
C ALA A 199 6.76 6.67 -34.90
N PRO A 200 7.68 6.25 -35.80
CA PRO A 200 7.77 6.78 -37.17
C PRO A 200 6.49 6.65 -38.00
N ASP A 201 5.65 5.67 -37.68
CA ASP A 201 4.35 5.43 -38.31
C ASP A 201 3.21 6.35 -37.77
N GLY A 202 3.54 7.24 -36.83
CA GLY A 202 2.60 8.16 -36.19
C GLY A 202 1.84 7.59 -35.00
N THR A 203 1.99 6.29 -34.68
CA THR A 203 1.39 5.69 -33.50
C THR A 203 2.08 6.16 -32.22
N ARG A 204 1.42 6.02 -31.06
CA ARG A 204 2.01 6.34 -29.76
C ARG A 204 2.42 5.05 -29.04
N THR A 205 3.61 5.07 -28.44
CA THR A 205 4.14 3.95 -27.64
C THR A 205 4.58 4.44 -26.26
N SER A 206 4.65 3.53 -25.29
CA SER A 206 5.18 3.88 -23.97
C SER A 206 6.68 4.12 -24.03
N ARG A 207 7.16 5.16 -23.34
CA ARG A 207 8.60 5.35 -23.16
C ARG A 207 9.15 4.35 -22.17
N MET A 208 10.02 3.45 -22.63
CA MET A 208 10.64 2.41 -21.81
C MET A 208 11.36 2.98 -20.57
N THR A 209 12.02 4.13 -20.69
CA THR A 209 12.71 4.79 -19.57
C THR A 209 11.75 5.20 -18.45
N PHE A 210 10.57 5.74 -18.80
CA PHE A 210 9.54 6.07 -17.81
C PHE A 210 8.92 4.83 -17.19
N VAL A 211 8.55 3.82 -17.99
CA VAL A 211 7.98 2.58 -17.45
C VAL A 211 8.96 1.89 -16.50
N ALA A 212 10.24 1.80 -16.87
CA ALA A 212 11.26 1.22 -16.01
C ALA A 212 11.49 2.04 -14.74
N GLY A 213 11.63 3.37 -14.85
CA GLY A 213 11.84 4.25 -13.69
C GLY A 213 10.65 4.25 -12.73
N PHE A 214 9.42 4.31 -13.26
CA PHE A 214 8.21 4.27 -12.44
C PHE A 214 8.02 2.91 -11.75
N ALA A 215 8.32 1.81 -12.44
CA ALA A 215 8.30 0.48 -11.83
C ALA A 215 9.34 0.32 -10.71
N LEU A 216 10.52 0.95 -10.85
CA LEU A 216 11.53 0.96 -9.79
C LEU A 216 11.06 1.76 -8.56
N THR A 217 10.42 2.92 -8.75
CA THR A 217 9.79 3.68 -7.64
C THR A 217 8.74 2.84 -6.92
N ALA A 218 7.93 2.07 -7.65
CA ALA A 218 6.95 1.16 -7.05
C ALA A 218 7.62 0.03 -6.25
N ILE A 219 8.72 -0.53 -6.75
CA ILE A 219 9.52 -1.54 -6.01
C ILE A 219 10.12 -0.95 -4.73
N GLU A 220 10.66 0.26 -4.78
CA GLU A 220 11.19 0.96 -3.59
C GLU A 220 10.11 1.11 -2.51
N ASN A 221 8.86 1.40 -2.88
CA ASN A 221 7.76 1.39 -1.92
C ASN A 221 7.49 0.00 -1.34
N ILE A 222 7.46 -1.05 -2.17
CA ILE A 222 7.25 -2.43 -1.72
C ILE A 222 8.33 -2.83 -0.71
N GLU A 223 9.60 -2.54 -1.02
CA GLU A 223 10.73 -2.82 -0.14
C GLU A 223 10.62 -2.08 1.19
N HIS A 224 10.35 -0.77 1.14
CA HIS A 224 10.19 0.03 2.36
C HIS A 224 9.02 -0.47 3.22
N LEU A 225 7.87 -0.76 2.61
CA LEU A 225 6.70 -1.28 3.32
C LEU A 225 7.02 -2.63 3.97
N LEU A 226 7.64 -3.54 3.22
CA LEU A 226 8.04 -4.85 3.70
C LEU A 226 9.03 -4.75 4.88
N ASP A 227 10.04 -3.89 4.78
CA ASP A 227 11.01 -3.68 5.85
C ASP A 227 10.33 -3.15 7.11
N ARG A 228 9.35 -2.24 6.95
CA ARG A 228 8.56 -1.74 8.09
C ARG A 228 7.68 -2.82 8.72
N VAL A 229 7.07 -3.70 7.92
CA VAL A 229 6.33 -4.86 8.43
C VAL A 229 7.24 -5.77 9.24
N VAL A 230 8.43 -6.11 8.71
CA VAL A 230 9.40 -6.97 9.40
C VAL A 230 9.87 -6.37 10.70
N GLU A 231 10.18 -5.06 10.71
CA GLU A 231 10.61 -4.33 11.90
C GLU A 231 9.53 -4.32 12.98
N LEU A 232 8.29 -3.95 12.62
CA LEU A 232 7.20 -3.84 13.57
C LEU A 232 6.67 -5.19 14.05
N SER A 233 6.99 -6.28 13.36
CA SER A 233 6.65 -7.66 13.73
C SER A 233 7.66 -8.29 14.68
N GLN A 234 8.80 -7.65 14.96
CA GLN A 234 9.76 -8.20 15.92
C GLN A 234 9.17 -8.25 17.33
N PRO A 235 9.24 -9.41 18.03
CA PRO A 235 8.75 -9.52 19.39
C PRO A 235 9.63 -8.70 20.34
N PHE A 236 9.02 -8.06 21.34
CA PHE A 236 9.78 -7.45 22.42
C PHE A 236 10.57 -8.53 23.18
N PRO A 237 11.78 -8.23 23.68
CA PRO A 237 12.50 -9.14 24.55
C PRO A 237 11.61 -9.52 25.72
N THR A 238 11.28 -10.80 25.87
CA THR A 238 10.69 -11.28 27.10
C THR A 238 11.72 -11.06 28.19
N LYS A 239 11.36 -10.32 29.25
CA LYS A 239 12.18 -10.27 30.46
C LYS A 239 12.43 -11.72 30.84
N ARG A 240 13.70 -12.17 30.76
CA ARG A 240 14.09 -13.48 31.30
C ARG A 240 13.51 -13.50 32.70
N SER A 241 12.65 -14.48 32.99
CA SER A 241 12.29 -14.78 34.37
C SER A 241 13.62 -14.87 35.11
N GLU A 242 13.87 -13.92 36.01
CA GLU A 242 14.91 -14.10 36.99
C GLU A 242 14.59 -15.43 37.64
N SER A 243 15.40 -16.44 37.31
CA SER A 243 15.39 -17.71 38.00
C SER A 243 15.62 -17.33 39.46
N VAL A 244 14.55 -17.40 40.24
CA VAL A 244 14.60 -17.37 41.70
C VAL A 244 15.66 -18.40 42.07
N ARG A 245 16.87 -17.93 42.37
CA ARG A 245 17.88 -18.75 43.04
C ARG A 245 17.34 -18.93 44.45
N SER A 246 16.52 -19.94 44.62
CA SER A 246 16.42 -20.65 45.90
C SER A 246 17.75 -21.38 46.06
N ASP A 247 18.64 -20.79 46.87
CA ASP A 247 19.37 -21.41 47.98
C ASP A 247 20.59 -20.57 48.39
#